data_AF-A0A815PJ75-F1
#
_entry.id   AF-A0A815PJ75-F1
#
_cell.length_a   1.000
_cell.length_b   1.000
_cell.length_c   1.000
_cell.angle_alpha   90.00
_cell.angle_beta   90.00
_cell.angle_gamma   90.00
#
_symmetry.space_group_name_H-M   'P 1'
#
loop_
_entity.id
_entity.type
_entity.pdbx_description
1 polymer ?
#
loop_
_entity_poly.entity_id
_entity_poly.type
_entity_poly.pdbx_seq_one_letter_code
_entity_poly.pdbx_strand_id
1 'polypeptide(L)'
;MIIFLLSYSIYILLLFQQHIINACPSVCLCHGPNVDCSNRSLHIIPSGIPKNIFKLDLQLNNLSIIRKDDFKAFRQLRILNLQDNQIHTIDIDAFRDLISLQKLRLNGNKLNHVTDGTLITLKQLQRLDLSSNRLRIIKKGMLQGLQEINNLQLDHNEISCIDPEAINGLKRLEIITLNSNNLTTLPILPFEQLIDLRVLRLHDNHFICDCRLLWLAKYLKVHPFLGLNTQCQDINTFNFKDIISLIDDTKQCNHMDTDDIEYICNVFICPYPCVCFNGVVDCKDKDLIEIPRNIPDTTIELRLEKNRIIEIPPKVFIHLKKLRRLDLSNNFISTIYPDSFTGLKSLNSLILYRNNLKMLPSGVFNELNSLQLLLLNANKIVCIRVDTFRGLEKLSLLSLYDNQLKTLINGTFSSLKSIQTLHLARNPFLCDCHLRWLNVYLRKNKIETSGVRCAGPRRMAKQKFGILKDQRFRCQNRMKYLQTLNTVQCEIECPKGCTCDRTTVICRGLQLQEIPNDIPTFTTTL
;
A
#
# COMPACT_ATOMS: atom_id res chain seq x y z
N MET A 1 -36.54 50.57 50.08
CA MET A 1 -35.09 50.71 49.79
C MET A 1 -34.40 49.40 49.34
N ILE A 2 -35.07 48.24 49.35
CA ILE A 2 -34.47 46.94 48.98
C ILE A 2 -34.76 46.57 47.50
N ILE A 3 -35.85 47.07 46.91
CA ILE A 3 -36.24 46.77 45.52
C ILE A 3 -35.34 47.48 44.49
N PHE A 4 -34.80 48.66 44.81
CA PHE A 4 -33.89 49.40 43.92
C PHE A 4 -32.47 48.83 43.85
N LEU A 5 -32.02 48.08 44.86
CA LEU A 5 -30.70 47.44 44.84
C LEU A 5 -30.71 46.15 44.01
N LEU A 6 -31.84 45.42 43.99
CA LEU A 6 -32.01 44.22 43.16
C LEU A 6 -32.11 44.54 41.66
N SER A 7 -32.76 45.65 41.29
CA SER A 7 -32.83 46.08 39.88
C SER A 7 -31.47 46.56 39.37
N TYR A 8 -30.64 47.20 40.20
CA TYR A 8 -29.29 47.62 39.84
C TYR A 8 -28.33 46.43 39.74
N SER A 9 -28.45 45.42 40.61
CA SER A 9 -27.67 44.19 40.49
C SER A 9 -28.07 43.34 39.27
N ILE A 10 -29.36 43.32 38.88
CA ILE A 10 -29.83 42.65 37.67
C ILE A 10 -29.43 43.43 36.41
N TYR A 11 -29.44 44.77 36.46
CA TYR A 11 -28.94 45.61 35.37
C TYR A 11 -27.41 45.47 35.21
N ILE A 12 -26.66 45.34 36.31
CA ILE A 12 -25.23 45.00 36.29
C ILE A 12 -25.02 43.56 35.79
N LEU A 13 -25.85 42.57 36.17
CA LEU A 13 -25.80 41.20 35.63
C LEU A 13 -26.16 41.12 34.13
N LEU A 14 -27.07 41.98 33.65
CA LEU A 14 -27.42 42.14 32.24
C LEU A 14 -26.34 42.90 31.46
N LEU A 15 -25.65 43.87 32.09
CA LEU A 15 -24.45 44.51 31.56
C LEU A 15 -23.23 43.57 31.54
N PHE A 16 -23.13 42.63 32.50
CA PHE A 16 -22.14 41.54 32.49
C PHE A 16 -22.50 40.40 31.51
N GLN A 17 -23.76 40.25 31.11
CA GLN A 17 -24.14 39.39 29.98
C GLN A 17 -23.87 40.02 28.60
N GLN A 18 -23.56 41.32 28.54
CA GLN A 18 -23.12 42.00 27.32
C GLN A 18 -21.59 42.03 27.14
N HIS A 19 -20.86 41.28 27.97
CA HIS A 19 -19.41 41.08 27.83
C HIS A 19 -19.02 39.61 27.65
N ILE A 20 -19.56 38.98 26.59
CA ILE A 20 -18.80 37.97 25.84
C ILE A 20 -17.78 38.73 24.98
N ILE A 21 -16.79 39.34 25.61
CA ILE A 21 -15.69 40.01 24.92
C ILE A 21 -14.76 38.91 24.39
N ASN A 22 -14.77 38.77 23.07
CA ASN A 22 -13.74 38.19 22.20
C ASN A 22 -13.53 36.67 22.28
N ALA A 23 -14.50 35.92 21.73
CA ALA A 23 -14.26 34.58 21.18
C ALA A 23 -13.37 34.60 19.91
N CYS A 24 -12.82 35.75 19.53
CA CYS A 24 -11.91 35.86 18.40
C CYS A 24 -10.46 35.66 18.89
N PRO A 25 -9.67 34.76 18.27
CA PRO A 25 -8.25 34.66 18.58
C PRO A 25 -7.56 36.02 18.39
N SER A 26 -6.66 36.40 19.30
CA SER A 26 -5.98 37.71 19.25
C SER A 26 -5.13 37.92 17.99
N VAL A 27 -4.71 36.83 17.35
CA VAL A 27 -3.96 36.82 16.10
C VAL A 27 -4.85 37.01 14.87
N CYS A 28 -6.18 36.97 15.02
CA CYS A 28 -7.16 37.06 13.94
C CYS A 28 -8.08 38.28 14.12
N LEU A 29 -8.73 38.68 13.04
CA LEU A 29 -9.77 39.70 13.00
C LEU A 29 -11.12 39.02 12.74
N CYS A 30 -12.09 39.22 13.61
CA CYS A 30 -13.43 38.67 13.45
C CYS A 30 -14.43 39.78 13.15
N HIS A 31 -15.18 39.61 12.05
CA HIS A 31 -16.26 40.50 11.64
C HIS A 31 -17.53 39.68 11.39
N GLY A 32 -18.39 39.59 12.41
CA GLY A 32 -19.57 38.72 12.38
C GLY A 32 -19.18 37.25 12.13
N PRO A 33 -19.77 36.57 11.14
CA PRO A 33 -19.44 35.17 10.81
C PRO A 33 -18.17 35.03 9.96
N ASN A 34 -17.41 36.11 9.73
CA ASN A 34 -16.18 36.07 8.95
C ASN A 34 -14.96 36.23 9.85
N VAL A 35 -13.98 35.36 9.69
CA VAL A 35 -12.72 35.39 10.44
C VAL A 35 -11.56 35.50 9.47
N ASP A 36 -10.70 36.49 9.69
CA ASP A 36 -9.51 36.78 8.91
C ASP A 36 -8.25 36.61 9.77
N CYS A 37 -7.50 35.56 9.48
CA CYS A 37 -6.20 35.23 10.07
C CYS A 37 -5.08 35.29 9.01
N SER A 38 -5.28 36.04 7.93
CA SER A 38 -4.35 36.08 6.80
C SER A 38 -3.09 36.91 7.08
N ASN A 39 -1.96 36.51 6.48
CA ASN A 39 -0.69 37.22 6.56
C ASN A 39 -0.22 37.51 8.00
N ARG A 40 -0.26 36.48 8.85
CA ARG A 40 0.11 36.57 10.29
C ARG A 40 1.29 35.67 10.65
N SER A 41 2.00 35.12 9.65
CA SER A 41 3.12 34.19 9.83
C SER A 41 2.76 32.95 10.67
N LEU A 42 1.51 32.49 10.59
CA LEU A 42 1.01 31.37 11.39
C LEU A 42 1.61 30.05 10.90
N HIS A 43 2.12 29.24 11.82
CA HIS A 43 2.57 27.87 11.57
C HIS A 43 1.51 26.81 11.89
N ILE A 44 0.50 27.20 12.67
CA ILE A 44 -0.63 26.37 13.07
C ILE A 44 -1.92 27.18 12.99
N ILE A 45 -3.05 26.50 12.82
CA ILE A 45 -4.36 27.14 12.84
C ILE A 45 -4.67 27.58 14.29
N PRO A 46 -5.00 28.86 14.54
CA PRO A 46 -5.24 29.37 15.89
C PRO A 46 -6.39 28.64 16.60
N SER A 47 -6.19 28.32 17.88
CA SER A 47 -7.27 27.83 18.73
C SER A 47 -8.24 28.97 19.08
N GLY A 48 -9.49 28.61 19.40
CA GLY A 48 -10.50 29.58 19.84
C GLY A 48 -11.29 30.24 18.72
N ILE A 49 -11.05 29.93 17.43
CA ILE A 49 -11.89 30.42 16.34
C ILE A 49 -13.37 30.03 16.57
N PRO A 50 -14.33 30.97 16.48
CA PRO A 50 -15.75 30.67 16.67
C PRO A 50 -16.25 29.63 15.67
N LYS A 51 -17.07 28.67 16.12
CA LYS A 51 -17.50 27.53 15.28
C LYS A 51 -18.68 27.84 14.34
N ASN A 52 -19.38 28.94 14.60
CA ASN A 52 -20.54 29.43 13.84
C ASN A 52 -20.15 30.44 12.74
N ILE A 53 -19.02 30.21 12.06
CA ILE A 53 -18.49 31.09 11.03
C ILE A 53 -18.83 30.59 9.63
N PHE A 54 -18.96 31.51 8.68
CA PHE A 54 -19.23 31.23 7.27
C PHE A 54 -17.98 31.35 6.41
N LYS A 55 -17.02 32.21 6.81
CA LYS A 55 -15.75 32.40 6.10
C LYS A 55 -14.58 32.36 7.07
N LEU A 56 -13.55 31.61 6.68
CA LEU A 56 -12.26 31.58 7.35
C LEU A 56 -11.14 31.85 6.34
N ASP A 57 -10.39 32.91 6.57
CA ASP A 57 -9.23 33.28 5.75
C ASP A 57 -7.92 33.00 6.51
N LEU A 58 -7.11 32.09 5.97
CA LEU A 58 -5.83 31.64 6.53
C LEU A 58 -4.71 31.77 5.48
N GLN A 59 -4.92 32.54 4.42
CA GLN A 59 -3.94 32.70 3.34
C GLN A 59 -2.65 33.40 3.79
N LEU A 60 -1.59 33.28 2.98
CA LEU A 60 -0.32 33.99 3.18
C LEU A 60 0.29 33.71 4.57
N ASN A 61 0.20 32.47 5.03
CA ASN A 61 0.78 32.02 6.29
C ASN A 61 1.85 30.94 6.03
N ASN A 62 2.35 30.31 7.09
CA ASN A 62 3.40 29.30 7.02
C ASN A 62 2.90 27.91 7.50
N LEU A 63 1.63 27.60 7.21
CA LEU A 63 1.01 26.32 7.57
C LEU A 63 1.61 25.19 6.72
N SER A 64 2.05 24.10 7.34
CA SER A 64 2.67 22.96 6.64
C SER A 64 1.80 21.69 6.60
N ILE A 65 0.97 21.50 7.62
CA ILE A 65 0.13 20.31 7.78
C ILE A 65 -1.25 20.77 8.26
N ILE A 66 -2.30 20.25 7.61
CA ILE A 66 -3.68 20.38 8.09
C ILE A 66 -4.03 19.11 8.87
N ARG A 67 -4.27 19.27 10.17
CA ARG A 67 -4.56 18.17 11.08
C ARG A 67 -6.04 17.86 11.16
N LYS A 68 -6.35 16.63 11.57
CA LYS A 68 -7.73 16.13 11.72
C LYS A 68 -8.65 17.04 12.55
N ASP A 69 -8.14 17.64 13.62
CA ASP A 69 -8.94 18.45 14.55
C ASP A 69 -8.99 19.95 14.21
N ASP A 70 -8.18 20.43 13.25
CA ASP A 70 -8.06 21.85 12.93
C ASP A 70 -9.40 22.47 12.51
N PHE A 71 -10.17 21.72 11.71
CA PHE A 71 -11.49 22.14 11.21
C PHE A 71 -12.67 21.39 11.85
N LYS A 72 -12.46 20.85 13.05
CA LYS A 72 -13.53 20.19 13.80
C LYS A 72 -14.68 21.15 14.13
N ALA A 73 -15.91 20.65 13.93
CA ALA A 73 -17.18 21.32 14.21
C ALA A 73 -17.50 22.59 13.38
N PHE A 74 -16.73 22.95 12.35
CA PHE A 74 -17.02 24.08 11.46
C PHE A 74 -18.11 23.75 10.42
N ARG A 75 -19.28 23.29 10.88
CA ARG A 75 -20.35 22.77 10.01
C ARG A 75 -21.01 23.83 9.14
N GLN A 76 -20.94 25.10 9.52
CA GLN A 76 -21.54 26.22 8.79
C GLN A 76 -20.56 26.93 7.85
N LEU A 77 -19.28 26.52 7.85
CA LEU A 77 -18.25 27.15 7.05
C LEU A 77 -18.53 26.92 5.57
N ARG A 78 -18.60 28.02 4.80
CA ARG A 78 -18.86 28.02 3.35
C ARG A 78 -17.62 28.32 2.54
N ILE A 79 -16.74 29.18 3.06
CA ILE A 79 -15.53 29.61 2.37
C ILE A 79 -14.32 29.37 3.27
N LEU A 80 -13.40 28.54 2.81
CA LEU A 80 -12.12 28.30 3.45
C LEU A 80 -10.98 28.69 2.51
N ASN A 81 -10.16 29.64 2.92
CA ASN A 81 -9.02 30.12 2.15
C ASN A 81 -7.71 29.71 2.82
N LEU A 82 -6.98 28.78 2.20
CA LEU A 82 -5.67 28.27 2.64
C LEU A 82 -4.58 28.53 1.60
N GLN A 83 -4.81 29.43 0.66
CA GLN A 83 -3.86 29.70 -0.42
C GLN A 83 -2.54 30.28 0.10
N ASP A 84 -1.47 30.11 -0.68
CA ASP A 84 -0.15 30.69 -0.41
C ASP A 84 0.37 30.36 0.99
N ASN A 85 0.40 29.06 1.30
CA ASN A 85 0.96 28.49 2.52
C ASN A 85 2.07 27.49 2.16
N GLN A 86 2.49 26.63 3.09
CA GLN A 86 3.52 25.60 2.87
C GLN A 86 2.95 24.19 2.99
N ILE A 87 1.64 24.02 2.76
CA ILE A 87 0.93 22.78 3.08
C ILE A 87 1.40 21.68 2.15
N HIS A 88 1.98 20.62 2.71
CA HIS A 88 2.41 19.43 1.97
C HIS A 88 1.58 18.18 2.34
N THR A 89 0.86 18.22 3.46
CA THR A 89 0.07 17.08 3.96
C THR A 89 -1.26 17.55 4.54
N ILE A 90 -2.32 16.81 4.23
CA ILE A 90 -3.66 16.96 4.83
C ILE A 90 -3.99 15.60 5.45
N ASP A 91 -4.25 15.59 6.76
CA ASP A 91 -4.64 14.37 7.48
C ASP A 91 -5.95 13.81 6.94
N ILE A 92 -6.10 12.49 7.03
CA ILE A 92 -7.38 11.83 6.75
C ILE A 92 -8.48 12.39 7.67
N ASP A 93 -9.66 12.62 7.11
CA ASP A 93 -10.81 13.23 7.79
C ASP A 93 -10.67 14.69 8.23
N ALA A 94 -9.59 15.41 7.87
CA ALA A 94 -9.42 16.81 8.28
C ALA A 94 -10.57 17.74 7.86
N PHE A 95 -11.28 17.42 6.78
CA PHE A 95 -12.44 18.18 6.29
C PHE A 95 -13.79 17.51 6.58
N ARG A 96 -13.84 16.48 7.42
CA ARG A 96 -15.04 15.66 7.65
C ARG A 96 -16.26 16.49 8.08
N ASP A 97 -16.07 17.50 8.92
CA ASP A 97 -17.17 18.33 9.45
C ASP A 97 -17.56 19.51 8.54
N LEU A 98 -16.84 19.78 7.45
CA LEU A 98 -17.04 20.94 6.56
C LEU A 98 -18.19 20.71 5.55
N ILE A 99 -19.33 20.24 6.03
CA ILE A 99 -20.46 19.77 5.21
C ILE A 99 -21.18 20.86 4.40
N SER A 100 -21.04 22.13 4.80
CA SER A 100 -21.60 23.29 4.09
C SER A 100 -20.58 24.04 3.24
N LEU A 101 -19.38 23.49 3.06
CA LEU A 101 -18.32 24.17 2.34
C LEU A 101 -18.67 24.26 0.86
N GLN A 102 -18.62 25.48 0.33
CA GLN A 102 -18.91 25.82 -1.06
C GLN A 102 -17.65 26.18 -1.83
N LYS A 103 -16.64 26.75 -1.15
CA LYS A 103 -15.40 27.18 -1.76
C LYS A 103 -14.20 26.82 -0.91
N LEU A 104 -13.28 26.07 -1.50
CA LEU A 104 -12.01 25.69 -0.90
C LEU A 104 -10.87 26.15 -1.80
N ARG A 105 -9.96 26.95 -1.25
CA ARG A 105 -8.73 27.39 -1.92
C ARG A 105 -7.51 26.80 -1.23
N LEU A 106 -6.74 26.04 -1.98
CA LEU A 106 -5.50 25.38 -1.57
C LEU A 106 -4.35 25.71 -2.54
N ASN A 107 -4.55 26.67 -3.45
CA ASN A 107 -3.55 27.07 -4.43
C ASN A 107 -2.29 27.67 -3.81
N GLY A 108 -1.15 27.56 -4.48
CA GLY A 108 0.12 28.11 -3.97
C GLY A 108 0.64 27.37 -2.74
N ASN A 109 0.50 26.04 -2.71
CA ASN A 109 0.97 25.18 -1.63
C ASN A 109 1.98 24.15 -2.16
N LYS A 110 2.30 23.12 -1.36
CA LYS A 110 3.28 22.06 -1.67
C LYS A 110 2.64 20.68 -1.69
N LEU A 111 1.36 20.58 -2.04
CA LEU A 111 0.64 19.31 -2.07
C LEU A 111 1.15 18.43 -3.22
N ASN A 112 1.68 17.27 -2.88
CA ASN A 112 2.08 16.25 -3.87
C ASN A 112 0.93 15.29 -4.21
N HIS A 113 -0.03 15.13 -3.29
CA HIS A 113 -1.24 14.33 -3.44
C HIS A 113 -2.35 14.85 -2.52
N VAL A 114 -3.60 14.50 -2.82
CA VAL A 114 -4.72 14.59 -1.89
C VAL A 114 -5.17 13.16 -1.58
N THR A 115 -5.19 12.80 -0.29
CA THR A 115 -5.52 11.44 0.16
C THR A 115 -6.96 11.08 -0.21
N ASP A 116 -7.21 9.82 -0.60
CA ASP A 116 -8.56 9.38 -0.98
C ASP A 116 -9.55 9.59 0.15
N GLY A 117 -10.75 10.04 -0.20
CA GLY A 117 -11.81 10.29 0.77
C GLY A 117 -11.67 11.58 1.58
N THR A 118 -10.57 12.34 1.44
CA THR A 118 -10.40 13.63 2.14
C THR A 118 -11.52 14.62 1.81
N LEU A 119 -12.05 14.57 0.59
CA LEU A 119 -13.10 15.48 0.09
C LEU A 119 -14.51 14.85 0.10
N ILE A 120 -14.67 13.62 0.58
CA ILE A 120 -15.90 12.83 0.40
C ILE A 120 -17.15 13.45 1.04
N THR A 121 -16.96 14.23 2.11
CA THR A 121 -18.04 14.89 2.85
C THR A 121 -18.44 16.24 2.23
N LEU A 122 -17.64 16.80 1.32
CA LEU A 122 -17.79 18.15 0.77
C LEU A 122 -18.80 18.18 -0.38
N LYS A 123 -20.00 17.65 -0.14
CA LYS A 123 -21.04 17.47 -1.17
C LYS A 123 -21.57 18.78 -1.74
N GLN A 124 -21.46 19.89 -1.01
CA GLN A 124 -21.90 21.23 -1.44
C GLN A 124 -20.78 22.06 -2.08
N LEU A 125 -19.59 21.48 -2.27
CA LEU A 125 -18.44 22.21 -2.79
C LEU A 125 -18.66 22.54 -4.27
N GLN A 126 -18.69 23.84 -4.58
CA GLN A 126 -18.88 24.35 -5.94
C GLN A 126 -17.55 24.72 -6.57
N ARG A 127 -16.61 25.25 -5.77
CA ARG A 127 -15.30 25.69 -6.24
C ARG A 127 -14.15 25.10 -5.45
N LEU A 128 -13.24 24.44 -6.15
CA LEU A 128 -12.01 23.88 -5.64
C LEU A 128 -10.82 24.40 -6.44
N ASP A 129 -9.93 25.11 -5.76
CA ASP A 129 -8.68 25.59 -6.35
C ASP A 129 -7.48 24.85 -5.76
N LEU A 130 -6.86 24.02 -6.59
CA LEU A 130 -5.67 23.22 -6.29
C LEU A 130 -4.48 23.64 -7.19
N SER A 131 -4.60 24.77 -7.89
CA SER A 131 -3.56 25.25 -8.80
C SER A 131 -2.26 25.58 -8.08
N SER A 132 -1.13 25.63 -8.79
CA SER A 132 0.18 25.97 -8.21
C SER A 132 0.54 25.08 -7.00
N ASN A 133 0.44 23.77 -7.20
CA ASN A 133 0.86 22.73 -6.25
C ASN A 133 1.84 21.76 -6.96
N ARG A 134 1.99 20.53 -6.46
CA ARG A 134 2.89 19.51 -7.02
C ARG A 134 2.15 18.20 -7.29
N LEU A 135 0.86 18.29 -7.61
CA LEU A 135 0.02 17.13 -7.87
C LEU A 135 0.49 16.43 -9.14
N ARG A 136 0.68 15.11 -9.08
CA ARG A 136 1.15 14.32 -10.23
C ARG A 136 0.05 13.55 -10.94
N ILE A 137 -0.99 13.17 -10.21
CA ILE A 137 -2.06 12.30 -10.72
C ILE A 137 -3.38 12.70 -10.06
N ILE A 138 -4.45 12.64 -10.84
CA ILE A 138 -5.82 12.72 -10.33
C ILE A 138 -6.44 11.31 -10.39
N LYS A 139 -6.58 10.66 -9.24
CA LYS A 139 -7.09 9.28 -9.11
C LYS A 139 -8.57 9.25 -8.74
N LYS A 140 -9.27 8.13 -9.03
CA LYS A 140 -10.71 7.93 -8.74
C LYS A 140 -11.18 8.46 -7.38
N GLY A 141 -10.46 8.12 -6.31
CA GLY A 141 -10.85 8.45 -4.93
C GLY A 141 -10.54 9.88 -4.49
N MET A 142 -9.81 10.66 -5.29
CA MET A 142 -9.32 11.99 -4.93
C MET A 142 -10.45 13.03 -4.92
N LEU A 143 -11.28 13.02 -5.97
CA LEU A 143 -12.39 13.97 -6.16
C LEU A 143 -13.75 13.36 -5.80
N GLN A 144 -13.74 12.18 -5.19
CA GLN A 144 -14.96 11.46 -4.82
C GLN A 144 -15.80 12.30 -3.85
N GLY A 145 -17.10 12.41 -4.13
CA GLY A 145 -18.07 13.12 -3.28
C GLY A 145 -18.40 14.56 -3.71
N LEU A 146 -17.64 15.13 -4.66
CA LEU A 146 -17.83 16.49 -5.17
C LEU A 146 -18.99 16.62 -6.17
N GLN A 147 -20.22 16.36 -5.73
CA GLN A 147 -21.42 16.28 -6.60
C GLN A 147 -21.84 17.64 -7.20
N GLU A 148 -21.51 18.73 -6.51
CA GLU A 148 -21.95 20.09 -6.83
C GLU A 148 -20.84 20.95 -7.45
N ILE A 149 -19.69 20.35 -7.76
CA ILE A 149 -18.54 21.08 -8.27
C ILE A 149 -18.82 21.63 -9.67
N ASN A 150 -18.63 22.94 -9.84
CA ASN A 150 -18.73 23.61 -11.13
C ASN A 150 -17.42 24.26 -11.57
N ASN A 151 -16.48 24.47 -10.64
CA ASN A 151 -15.20 25.11 -10.92
C ASN A 151 -14.05 24.35 -10.25
N LEU A 152 -13.26 23.65 -11.06
CA LEU A 152 -12.09 22.88 -10.64
C LEU A 152 -10.84 23.44 -11.30
N GLN A 153 -9.93 23.97 -10.48
CA GLN A 153 -8.69 24.58 -10.97
C GLN A 153 -7.49 23.73 -10.57
N LEU A 154 -6.72 23.28 -11.56
CA LEU A 154 -5.59 22.35 -11.42
C LEU A 154 -4.33 22.83 -12.17
N ASP A 155 -4.31 24.08 -12.61
CA ASP A 155 -3.20 24.66 -13.37
C ASP A 155 -1.89 24.66 -12.60
N HIS A 156 -0.76 24.67 -13.30
CA HIS A 156 0.58 24.77 -12.69
C HIS A 156 0.79 23.68 -11.63
N ASN A 157 0.62 22.42 -12.04
CA ASN A 157 0.93 21.24 -11.25
C ASN A 157 1.90 20.34 -12.05
N GLU A 158 2.14 19.12 -11.57
CA GLU A 158 2.98 18.11 -12.24
C GLU A 158 2.10 16.99 -12.84
N ILE A 159 0.83 17.27 -13.17
CA ILE A 159 -0.15 16.23 -13.50
C ILE A 159 0.23 15.59 -14.83
N SER A 160 0.53 14.29 -14.81
CA SER A 160 0.82 13.53 -16.03
C SER A 160 -0.33 12.62 -16.45
N CYS A 161 -1.33 12.41 -15.58
CA CYS A 161 -2.48 11.57 -15.87
C CYS A 161 -3.71 11.89 -15.00
N ILE A 162 -4.90 11.67 -15.57
CA ILE A 162 -6.21 11.78 -14.91
C ILE A 162 -6.96 10.48 -15.10
N ASP A 163 -7.19 9.73 -14.02
CA ASP A 163 -8.01 8.53 -14.01
C ASP A 163 -9.44 8.87 -14.52
N PRO A 164 -9.97 8.14 -15.53
CA PRO A 164 -11.28 8.42 -16.09
C PRO A 164 -12.39 8.44 -15.03
N GLU A 165 -12.31 7.58 -14.03
CA GLU A 165 -13.33 7.48 -12.98
C GLU A 165 -13.24 8.63 -11.96
N ALA A 166 -12.14 9.40 -11.93
CA ALA A 166 -11.97 10.51 -10.99
C ALA A 166 -12.85 11.72 -11.33
N ILE A 167 -13.07 11.97 -12.61
CA ILE A 167 -13.93 13.05 -13.11
C ILE A 167 -15.29 12.53 -13.60
N ASN A 168 -15.47 11.20 -13.61
CA ASN A 168 -16.74 10.58 -13.90
C ASN A 168 -17.79 11.00 -12.85
N GLY A 169 -18.94 11.51 -13.31
CA GLY A 169 -20.03 11.96 -12.44
C GLY A 169 -19.93 13.41 -11.97
N LEU A 170 -18.89 14.18 -12.33
CA LEU A 170 -18.82 15.63 -12.10
C LEU A 170 -19.69 16.39 -13.11
N LYS A 171 -20.97 16.06 -13.19
CA LYS A 171 -21.88 16.47 -14.27
C LYS A 171 -22.15 17.98 -14.34
N ARG A 172 -21.96 18.71 -13.24
CA ARG A 172 -22.15 20.17 -13.15
C ARG A 172 -20.89 20.97 -13.46
N LEU A 173 -19.81 20.31 -13.92
CA LEU A 173 -18.54 20.96 -14.12
C LEU A 173 -18.61 21.93 -15.31
N GLU A 174 -18.51 23.23 -15.02
CA GLU A 174 -18.52 24.30 -16.03
C GLU A 174 -17.10 24.75 -16.39
N ILE A 175 -16.17 24.69 -15.42
CA ILE A 175 -14.81 25.20 -15.56
C ILE A 175 -13.84 24.13 -15.07
N ILE A 176 -12.98 23.66 -15.97
CA ILE A 176 -11.80 22.87 -15.63
C ILE A 176 -10.55 23.49 -16.26
N THR A 177 -9.55 23.74 -15.43
CA THR A 177 -8.28 24.33 -15.88
C THR A 177 -7.13 23.40 -15.54
N LEU A 178 -6.37 23.01 -16.55
CA LEU A 178 -5.30 22.02 -16.52
C LEU A 178 -4.03 22.54 -17.22
N ASN A 179 -3.93 23.85 -17.45
CA ASN A 179 -2.78 24.38 -18.16
C ASN A 179 -1.49 24.27 -17.35
N SER A 180 -0.35 24.22 -18.04
CA SER A 180 0.97 24.15 -17.39
C SER A 180 1.08 22.90 -16.50
N ASN A 181 0.86 21.74 -17.11
CA ASN A 181 0.97 20.41 -16.50
C ASN A 181 1.83 19.49 -17.40
N ASN A 182 1.89 18.19 -17.10
CA ASN A 182 2.68 17.21 -17.83
C ASN A 182 1.83 16.18 -18.58
N LEU A 183 0.62 16.57 -19.00
CA LEU A 183 -0.30 15.67 -19.68
C LEU A 183 0.21 15.34 -21.09
N THR A 184 0.15 14.06 -21.43
CA THR A 184 0.47 13.56 -22.77
C THR A 184 -0.78 13.17 -23.57
N THR A 185 -1.88 12.91 -22.88
CA THR A 185 -3.21 12.61 -23.41
C THR A 185 -4.28 12.82 -22.31
N LEU A 186 -5.55 12.76 -22.68
CA LEU A 186 -6.71 12.87 -21.78
C LEU A 186 -7.64 11.65 -21.95
N PRO A 187 -8.42 11.29 -20.92
CA PRO A 187 -9.41 10.22 -21.03
C PRO A 187 -10.61 10.66 -21.89
N ILE A 188 -11.10 9.79 -22.77
CA ILE A 188 -12.19 10.10 -23.73
C ILE A 188 -13.54 10.26 -23.02
N LEU A 189 -14.01 9.16 -22.41
CA LEU A 189 -15.40 9.01 -21.95
C LEU A 189 -15.88 10.10 -20.96
N PRO A 190 -15.10 10.53 -19.96
CA PRO A 190 -15.61 11.50 -19.00
C PRO A 190 -15.78 12.89 -19.61
N PHE A 191 -14.89 13.31 -20.51
CA PHE A 191 -14.93 14.66 -21.10
C PHE A 191 -16.08 14.84 -22.08
N GLU A 192 -16.47 13.80 -22.82
CA GLU A 192 -17.67 13.83 -23.68
C GLU A 192 -18.97 13.97 -22.87
N GLN A 193 -18.97 13.55 -21.60
CA GLN A 193 -20.14 13.62 -20.72
C GLN A 193 -20.28 14.95 -19.96
N LEU A 194 -19.28 15.84 -20.05
CA LEU A 194 -19.31 17.17 -19.40
C LEU A 194 -20.11 18.17 -20.24
N ILE A 195 -21.43 17.99 -20.26
CA ILE A 195 -22.35 18.78 -21.10
C ILE A 195 -22.42 20.28 -20.73
N ASP A 196 -22.12 20.62 -19.48
CA ASP A 196 -22.16 22.00 -18.98
C ASP A 196 -20.80 22.73 -19.12
N LEU A 197 -19.80 22.08 -19.73
CA LEU A 197 -18.44 22.60 -19.79
C LEU A 197 -18.36 23.85 -20.68
N ARG A 198 -17.90 24.95 -20.08
CA ARG A 198 -17.77 26.27 -20.71
C ARG A 198 -16.32 26.71 -20.85
N VAL A 199 -15.47 26.26 -19.94
CA VAL A 199 -14.05 26.62 -19.92
C VAL A 199 -13.22 25.36 -19.72
N LEU A 200 -12.39 25.08 -20.71
CA LEU A 200 -11.38 24.03 -20.69
C LEU A 200 -10.03 24.67 -21.06
N ARG A 201 -9.05 24.63 -20.16
CA ARG A 201 -7.70 25.13 -20.44
C ARG A 201 -6.69 23.99 -20.43
N LEU A 202 -5.98 23.82 -21.54
CA LEU A 202 -5.06 22.70 -21.77
C LEU A 202 -3.69 23.12 -22.31
N HIS A 203 -3.46 24.41 -22.57
CA HIS A 203 -2.16 24.90 -23.06
C HIS A 203 -1.01 24.56 -22.10
N ASP A 204 0.23 24.58 -22.61
CA ASP A 204 1.44 24.23 -21.86
C ASP A 204 1.38 22.82 -21.23
N ASN A 205 1.04 21.83 -22.05
CA ASN A 205 1.15 20.40 -21.72
C ASN A 205 1.99 19.68 -22.80
N HIS A 206 2.41 18.45 -22.53
CA HIS A 206 3.27 17.65 -23.41
C HIS A 206 2.45 16.67 -24.26
N PHE A 207 1.38 17.16 -24.88
CA PHE A 207 0.47 16.31 -25.66
C PHE A 207 1.18 15.63 -26.82
N ILE A 208 1.05 14.31 -26.92
CA ILE A 208 1.67 13.52 -27.99
C ILE A 208 0.76 13.53 -29.22
N CYS A 209 1.25 14.03 -30.35
CA CYS A 209 0.51 14.09 -31.61
C CYS A 209 0.36 12.70 -32.26
N ASP A 210 -0.46 11.80 -31.70
CA ASP A 210 -0.75 10.48 -32.26
C ASP A 210 -2.26 10.16 -32.32
N CYS A 211 -2.63 8.97 -32.80
CA CYS A 211 -4.03 8.55 -32.95
C CYS A 211 -4.83 8.58 -31.63
N ARG A 212 -4.19 8.48 -30.47
CA ARG A 212 -4.87 8.49 -29.16
C ARG A 212 -5.34 9.88 -28.76
N LEU A 213 -4.77 10.93 -29.34
CA LEU A 213 -5.16 12.31 -29.09
C LEU A 213 -6.14 12.85 -30.14
N LEU A 214 -6.40 12.08 -31.21
CA LEU A 214 -7.25 12.50 -32.33
C LEU A 214 -8.67 12.86 -31.90
N TRP A 215 -9.22 12.17 -30.88
CA TRP A 215 -10.54 12.50 -30.34
C TRP A 215 -10.59 13.94 -29.79
N LEU A 216 -9.52 14.39 -29.12
CA LEU A 216 -9.46 15.71 -28.51
C LEU A 216 -9.37 16.78 -29.59
N ALA A 217 -8.59 16.55 -30.65
CA ALA A 217 -8.55 17.42 -31.81
C ALA A 217 -9.94 17.57 -32.45
N LYS A 218 -10.67 16.46 -32.66
CA LYS A 218 -12.05 16.47 -33.18
C LYS A 218 -13.01 17.20 -32.24
N TYR A 219 -12.90 16.96 -30.93
CA TYR A 219 -13.73 17.59 -29.90
C TYR A 219 -13.54 19.11 -29.88
N LEU A 220 -12.29 19.58 -29.91
CA LEU A 220 -11.96 21.02 -29.92
C LEU A 220 -12.33 21.71 -31.24
N LYS A 221 -12.34 21.00 -32.36
CA LYS A 221 -12.87 21.53 -33.63
C LYS A 221 -14.37 21.85 -33.55
N VAL A 222 -15.15 21.04 -32.84
CA VAL A 222 -16.59 21.27 -32.61
C VAL A 222 -16.81 22.34 -31.53
N HIS A 223 -15.90 22.44 -30.56
CA HIS A 223 -15.97 23.38 -29.44
C HIS A 223 -14.78 24.37 -29.44
N PRO A 224 -14.70 25.30 -30.40
CA PRO A 224 -13.50 26.11 -30.66
C PRO A 224 -13.12 27.08 -29.53
N PHE A 225 -14.04 27.36 -28.59
CA PHE A 225 -13.77 28.18 -27.41
C PHE A 225 -13.17 27.39 -26.25
N LEU A 226 -13.21 26.05 -26.32
CA LEU A 226 -12.54 25.16 -25.38
C LEU A 226 -11.11 24.93 -25.86
N GLY A 227 -10.17 24.78 -24.92
CA GLY A 227 -8.79 24.39 -25.25
C GLY A 227 -8.04 25.38 -26.16
N LEU A 228 -8.34 26.68 -26.08
CA LEU A 228 -7.61 27.70 -26.84
C LEU A 228 -6.10 27.57 -26.62
N ASN A 229 -5.33 27.68 -27.71
CA ASN A 229 -3.87 27.53 -27.74
C ASN A 229 -3.36 26.16 -27.27
N THR A 230 -4.17 25.10 -27.34
CA THR A 230 -3.69 23.74 -27.07
C THR A 230 -2.81 23.29 -28.21
N GLN A 231 -1.53 23.07 -27.89
CA GLN A 231 -0.54 22.58 -28.84
C GLN A 231 -0.15 21.16 -28.48
N CYS A 232 0.18 20.35 -29.49
CA CYS A 232 0.80 19.05 -29.31
C CYS A 232 2.25 19.09 -29.80
N GLN A 233 3.07 18.21 -29.24
CA GLN A 233 4.46 18.03 -29.59
C GLN A 233 4.61 16.82 -30.53
N ASP A 234 5.16 17.06 -31.72
CA ASP A 234 5.52 16.01 -32.66
C ASP A 234 6.87 15.41 -32.26
N ILE A 235 6.87 14.12 -31.89
CA ILE A 235 8.07 13.38 -31.42
C ILE A 235 9.18 13.38 -32.48
N ASN A 236 8.84 13.52 -33.76
CA ASN A 236 9.79 13.43 -34.87
C ASN A 236 10.45 14.77 -35.22
N THR A 237 9.83 15.90 -34.87
CA THR A 237 10.28 17.22 -35.33
C THR A 237 10.47 18.26 -34.22
N PHE A 238 10.13 17.94 -32.96
CA PHE A 238 10.16 18.88 -31.81
C PHE A 238 9.41 20.20 -32.06
N ASN A 239 8.57 20.24 -33.09
CA ASN A 239 7.76 21.40 -33.45
C ASN A 239 6.41 21.32 -32.73
N PHE A 240 6.00 22.45 -32.16
CA PHE A 240 4.67 22.60 -31.60
C PHE A 240 3.67 22.85 -32.74
N LYS A 241 2.65 21.99 -32.82
CA LYS A 241 1.54 22.14 -33.76
C LYS A 241 0.26 22.41 -32.99
N ASP A 242 -0.63 23.20 -33.56
CA ASP A 242 -2.00 23.31 -33.05
C ASP A 242 -2.64 21.91 -33.09
N ILE A 243 -3.23 21.49 -31.98
CA ILE A 243 -3.83 20.16 -31.86
C ILE A 243 -4.90 19.92 -32.94
N ILE A 244 -5.60 20.96 -33.42
CA ILE A 244 -6.63 20.82 -34.46
C ILE A 244 -6.03 20.37 -35.80
N SER A 245 -4.76 20.71 -36.09
CA SER A 245 -4.10 20.30 -37.34
C SER A 245 -3.87 18.79 -37.41
N LEU A 246 -3.92 18.08 -36.29
CA LEU A 246 -3.79 16.61 -36.21
C LEU A 246 -4.85 15.91 -37.09
N ILE A 247 -6.03 16.52 -37.27
CA ILE A 247 -7.12 15.96 -38.07
C ILE A 247 -6.71 15.75 -39.54
N ASP A 248 -5.86 16.63 -40.07
CA ASP A 248 -5.40 16.55 -41.45
C ASP A 248 -4.20 15.60 -41.60
N ASP A 249 -3.35 15.52 -40.57
CA ASP A 249 -2.12 14.71 -40.53
C ASP A 249 -2.41 13.19 -40.37
N THR A 250 -3.50 12.81 -39.69
CA THR A 250 -3.75 11.41 -39.32
C THR A 250 -4.87 10.73 -40.12
N LYS A 251 -4.85 10.84 -41.45
CA LYS A 251 -5.83 10.17 -42.36
C LYS A 251 -5.77 8.63 -42.34
N GLN A 252 -4.85 8.03 -41.58
CA GLN A 252 -4.59 6.59 -41.50
C GLN A 252 -4.91 5.96 -40.13
N CYS A 253 -5.44 6.71 -39.15
CA CYS A 253 -5.89 6.09 -37.89
C CYS A 253 -7.13 5.23 -38.19
N ASN A 254 -6.99 3.90 -38.11
CA ASN A 254 -8.11 2.99 -38.28
C ASN A 254 -9.02 3.07 -37.05
N HIS A 255 -10.34 3.04 -37.24
CA HIS A 255 -11.33 3.10 -36.16
C HIS A 255 -11.17 1.99 -35.10
N MET A 256 -10.44 0.91 -35.39
CA MET A 256 -10.14 -0.16 -34.43
C MET A 256 -8.99 0.17 -33.46
N ASP A 257 -8.19 1.20 -33.71
CA ASP A 257 -7.05 1.57 -32.84
C ASP A 257 -7.44 2.49 -31.67
N THR A 258 -8.66 3.03 -31.62
CA THR A 258 -9.06 4.02 -30.59
C THR A 258 -9.96 3.45 -29.50
N ASP A 259 -10.75 2.42 -29.79
CA ASP A 259 -11.77 1.91 -28.87
C ASP A 259 -11.22 0.83 -27.90
N ASP A 260 -10.08 0.21 -28.24
CA ASP A 260 -9.43 -0.87 -27.46
C ASP A 260 -8.18 -0.41 -26.66
N ILE A 261 -7.74 0.85 -26.79
CA ILE A 261 -6.62 1.36 -25.98
C ILE A 261 -7.16 1.78 -24.62
N GLU A 262 -7.09 0.87 -23.66
CA GLU A 262 -7.35 1.14 -22.26
C GLU A 262 -6.53 2.38 -21.84
N TYR A 263 -7.20 3.50 -21.56
CA TYR A 263 -6.57 4.67 -20.96
C TYR A 263 -6.17 4.27 -19.54
N ILE A 264 -4.98 3.72 -19.38
CA ILE A 264 -4.50 3.26 -18.08
C ILE A 264 -3.70 4.38 -17.44
N CYS A 265 -4.21 4.88 -16.32
CA CYS A 265 -3.51 5.85 -15.48
C CYS A 265 -2.41 5.20 -14.64
N ASN A 266 -1.47 4.49 -15.29
CA ASN A 266 -0.35 3.84 -14.63
C ASN A 266 0.81 4.82 -14.45
N VAL A 267 0.68 5.73 -13.48
CA VAL A 267 1.78 6.60 -13.06
C VAL A 267 2.22 6.23 -11.64
N PHE A 268 3.53 6.06 -11.49
CA PHE A 268 4.19 5.54 -10.29
C PHE A 268 4.11 6.49 -9.10
N ILE A 269 3.26 6.18 -8.12
CA ILE A 269 3.30 6.83 -6.80
C ILE A 269 4.17 5.97 -5.88
N CYS A 270 5.31 6.50 -5.45
CA CYS A 270 6.10 5.84 -4.42
C CYS A 270 5.36 5.89 -3.07
N PRO A 271 5.24 4.77 -2.32
CA PRO A 271 4.67 4.79 -0.98
C PRO A 271 5.45 5.76 -0.09
N TYR A 272 4.76 6.64 0.63
CA TYR A 272 5.40 7.41 1.71
C TYR A 272 5.63 6.46 2.91
N PRO A 273 6.78 6.53 3.61
CA PRO A 273 7.96 7.40 3.46
C PRO A 273 9.11 6.73 2.66
N CYS A 274 8.79 5.85 1.72
CA CYS A 274 9.74 5.11 0.90
C CYS A 274 10.31 5.98 -0.25
N VAL A 275 11.41 5.49 -0.83
CA VAL A 275 12.06 6.08 -2.01
C VAL A 275 12.02 5.08 -3.15
N CYS A 276 11.59 5.51 -4.34
CA CYS A 276 11.44 4.63 -5.49
C CYS A 276 12.34 5.08 -6.64
N PHE A 277 13.15 4.17 -7.17
CA PHE A 277 14.07 4.43 -8.26
C PHE A 277 14.33 3.17 -9.09
N ASN A 278 14.19 3.24 -10.42
CA ASN A 278 14.49 2.13 -11.35
C ASN A 278 13.89 0.78 -10.95
N GLY A 279 12.61 0.74 -10.58
CA GLY A 279 11.91 -0.48 -10.17
C GLY A 279 12.29 -0.99 -8.77
N VAL A 280 13.12 -0.26 -8.02
CA VAL A 280 13.39 -0.51 -6.60
C VAL A 280 12.47 0.36 -5.76
N VAL A 281 11.80 -0.24 -4.79
CA VAL A 281 11.03 0.46 -3.74
C VAL A 281 11.76 0.27 -2.41
N ASP A 282 12.42 1.33 -1.95
CA ASP A 282 13.23 1.33 -0.74
C ASP A 282 12.48 1.94 0.45
N CYS A 283 11.95 1.07 1.30
CA CYS A 283 11.22 1.39 2.52
C CYS A 283 12.02 1.02 3.78
N LYS A 284 13.35 0.89 3.66
CA LYS A 284 14.21 0.48 4.76
C LYS A 284 14.25 1.51 5.88
N ASP A 285 14.22 1.04 7.13
CA ASP A 285 14.48 1.87 8.33
C ASP A 285 13.57 3.10 8.39
N LYS A 286 12.26 2.85 8.20
CA LYS A 286 11.20 3.86 8.12
C LYS A 286 10.17 3.75 9.24
N ASP A 287 10.47 2.97 10.28
CA ASP A 287 9.57 2.66 11.39
C ASP A 287 8.19 2.11 10.96
N LEU A 288 8.13 1.45 9.80
CA LEU A 288 6.88 0.90 9.28
C LEU A 288 6.36 -0.21 10.18
N ILE A 289 5.07 -0.14 10.54
CA ILE A 289 4.38 -1.17 11.32
C ILE A 289 3.62 -2.17 10.43
N GLU A 290 3.36 -1.81 9.17
CA GLU A 290 2.68 -2.62 8.17
C GLU A 290 3.31 -2.46 6.79
N ILE A 291 3.01 -3.39 5.88
CA ILE A 291 3.44 -3.32 4.48
C ILE A 291 2.60 -2.26 3.75
N PRO A 292 3.21 -1.27 3.05
CA PRO A 292 2.46 -0.26 2.31
C PRO A 292 1.55 -0.87 1.23
N ARG A 293 0.32 -0.37 1.12
CA ARG A 293 -0.68 -0.93 0.18
C ARG A 293 -0.49 -0.48 -1.26
N ASN A 294 0.19 0.65 -1.48
CA ASN A 294 0.34 1.31 -2.77
C ASN A 294 1.72 1.07 -3.43
N ILE A 295 2.24 -0.16 -3.32
CA ILE A 295 3.50 -0.53 -3.97
C ILE A 295 3.29 -0.64 -5.49
N PRO A 296 4.12 0.02 -6.33
CA PRO A 296 4.01 -0.05 -7.79
C PRO A 296 4.10 -1.46 -8.36
N ASP A 297 3.28 -1.79 -9.35
CA ASP A 297 3.28 -3.09 -10.05
C ASP A 297 4.56 -3.35 -10.88
N THR A 298 5.28 -2.29 -11.24
CA THR A 298 6.59 -2.34 -11.88
C THR A 298 7.75 -2.66 -10.95
N THR A 299 7.49 -2.82 -9.65
CA THR A 299 8.53 -3.11 -8.66
C THR A 299 9.24 -4.43 -8.98
N ILE A 300 10.56 -4.36 -9.12
CA ILE A 300 11.49 -5.47 -9.33
C ILE A 300 12.14 -5.86 -8.00
N GLU A 301 12.39 -4.90 -7.11
CA GLU A 301 12.98 -5.11 -5.79
C GLU A 301 12.25 -4.29 -4.74
N LEU A 302 11.79 -4.96 -3.67
CA LEU A 302 11.11 -4.35 -2.55
C LEU A 302 11.93 -4.56 -1.28
N ARG A 303 12.36 -3.45 -0.66
CA ARG A 303 13.17 -3.43 0.57
C ARG A 303 12.35 -2.90 1.73
N LEU A 304 12.00 -3.79 2.65
CA LEU A 304 11.23 -3.50 3.86
C LEU A 304 12.03 -3.86 5.12
N GLU A 305 13.35 -4.06 5.02
CA GLU A 305 14.16 -4.45 6.16
C GLU A 305 14.33 -3.35 7.20
N LYS A 306 14.61 -3.76 8.45
CA LYS A 306 14.78 -2.87 9.62
C LYS A 306 13.53 -2.01 9.91
N ASN A 307 12.36 -2.62 9.84
CA ASN A 307 11.10 -1.98 10.23
C ASN A 307 10.49 -2.70 11.44
N ARG A 308 9.23 -2.39 11.76
CA ARG A 308 8.50 -2.93 12.90
C ARG A 308 7.30 -3.78 12.48
N ILE A 309 7.35 -4.39 11.28
CA ILE A 309 6.26 -5.17 10.70
C ILE A 309 6.07 -6.47 11.51
N ILE A 310 4.83 -6.79 11.85
CA ILE A 310 4.47 -7.91 12.75
C ILE A 310 3.87 -9.10 11.96
N GLU A 311 3.25 -8.84 10.82
CA GLU A 311 2.63 -9.87 9.99
C GLU A 311 2.71 -9.55 8.50
N ILE A 312 2.57 -10.58 7.67
CA ILE A 312 2.42 -10.45 6.21
C ILE A 312 0.98 -10.83 5.86
N PRO A 313 0.12 -9.88 5.49
CA PRO A 313 -1.29 -10.17 5.19
C PRO A 313 -1.51 -11.09 3.97
N PRO A 314 -2.71 -11.68 3.82
CA PRO A 314 -3.12 -12.42 2.62
C PRO A 314 -2.97 -11.60 1.33
N LYS A 315 -2.45 -12.22 0.27
CA LYS A 315 -2.39 -11.66 -1.11
C LYS A 315 -1.80 -10.24 -1.25
N VAL A 316 -1.06 -9.75 -0.26
CA VAL A 316 -0.55 -8.37 -0.24
C VAL A 316 0.37 -8.04 -1.43
N PHE A 317 1.01 -9.05 -2.01
CA PHE A 317 1.93 -8.89 -3.15
C PHE A 317 1.36 -9.38 -4.49
N ILE A 318 0.07 -9.70 -4.58
CA ILE A 318 -0.52 -10.38 -5.76
C ILE A 318 -0.33 -9.61 -7.09
N HIS A 319 -0.27 -8.28 -7.01
CA HIS A 319 -0.10 -7.42 -8.19
C HIS A 319 1.36 -7.27 -8.64
N LEU A 320 2.34 -7.65 -7.80
CA LEU A 320 3.78 -7.45 -8.04
C LEU A 320 4.40 -8.55 -8.91
N LYS A 321 3.82 -8.79 -10.09
CA LYS A 321 4.19 -9.89 -10.99
C LYS A 321 5.64 -9.84 -11.49
N LYS A 322 6.27 -8.65 -11.47
CA LYS A 322 7.65 -8.42 -11.90
C LYS A 322 8.68 -8.53 -10.77
N LEU A 323 8.24 -8.73 -9.52
CA LEU A 323 9.10 -8.72 -8.35
C LEU A 323 10.07 -9.90 -8.40
N ARG A 324 11.38 -9.60 -8.29
CA ARG A 324 12.48 -10.57 -8.28
C ARG A 324 13.12 -10.69 -6.91
N ARG A 325 13.08 -9.64 -6.09
CA ARG A 325 13.67 -9.63 -4.75
C ARG A 325 12.74 -8.98 -3.75
N LEU A 326 12.50 -9.68 -2.64
CA LEU A 326 11.73 -9.20 -1.50
C LEU A 326 12.55 -9.34 -0.22
N ASP A 327 12.88 -8.21 0.40
CA ASP A 327 13.59 -8.17 1.68
C ASP A 327 12.67 -7.69 2.81
N LEU A 328 12.40 -8.60 3.74
CA LEU A 328 11.58 -8.39 4.95
C LEU A 328 12.39 -8.69 6.22
N SER A 329 13.73 -8.70 6.12
CA SER A 329 14.60 -9.05 7.24
C SER A 329 14.61 -8.01 8.36
N ASN A 330 15.04 -8.41 9.56
CA ASN A 330 15.14 -7.50 10.71
C ASN A 330 13.81 -6.77 10.99
N ASN A 331 12.70 -7.50 11.01
CA ASN A 331 11.38 -7.03 11.42
C ASN A 331 10.91 -7.83 12.64
N PHE A 332 9.63 -7.67 13.04
CA PHE A 332 9.03 -8.43 14.13
C PHE A 332 8.06 -9.52 13.64
N ILE A 333 8.17 -9.96 12.38
CA ILE A 333 7.17 -10.80 11.73
C ILE A 333 7.03 -12.11 12.49
N SER A 334 5.85 -12.33 13.08
CA SER A 334 5.48 -13.57 13.76
C SER A 334 4.50 -14.42 12.97
N THR A 335 3.73 -13.80 12.07
CA THR A 335 2.64 -14.42 11.34
C THR A 335 2.79 -14.17 9.84
N ILE A 336 2.64 -15.24 9.04
CA ILE A 336 2.52 -15.19 7.58
C ILE A 336 1.24 -15.96 7.24
N TYR A 337 0.41 -15.46 6.34
CA TYR A 337 -0.78 -16.17 5.89
C TYR A 337 -0.45 -17.12 4.70
N PRO A 338 -1.21 -18.22 4.51
CA PRO A 338 -0.90 -19.22 3.48
C PRO A 338 -0.76 -18.66 2.06
N ASP A 339 -1.51 -17.62 1.73
CA ASP A 339 -1.58 -17.02 0.39
C ASP A 339 -0.86 -15.66 0.30
N SER A 340 -0.05 -15.29 1.28
CA SER A 340 0.67 -14.01 1.33
C SER A 340 1.59 -13.76 0.12
N PHE A 341 2.24 -14.81 -0.39
CA PHE A 341 3.20 -14.72 -1.52
C PHE A 341 2.61 -15.16 -2.86
N THR A 342 1.30 -15.39 -2.94
CA THR A 342 0.61 -15.79 -4.18
C THR A 342 0.86 -14.79 -5.29
N GLY A 343 1.09 -15.27 -6.53
CA GLY A 343 1.33 -14.44 -7.71
C GLY A 343 2.80 -14.07 -7.96
N LEU A 344 3.71 -14.30 -7.01
CA LEU A 344 5.13 -13.95 -7.11
C LEU A 344 5.97 -14.98 -7.91
N LYS A 345 5.51 -15.36 -9.10
CA LYS A 345 6.12 -16.42 -9.94
C LYS A 345 7.53 -16.08 -10.44
N SER A 346 7.87 -14.80 -10.50
CA SER A 346 9.19 -14.29 -10.93
C SER A 346 10.16 -14.02 -9.77
N LEU A 347 9.77 -14.32 -8.52
CA LEU A 347 10.60 -14.05 -7.35
C LEU A 347 11.82 -14.97 -7.33
N ASN A 348 13.01 -14.38 -7.28
CA ASN A 348 14.29 -15.09 -7.21
C ASN A 348 14.84 -15.14 -5.79
N SER A 349 14.58 -14.12 -4.98
CA SER A 349 15.15 -13.97 -3.63
C SER A 349 14.09 -13.53 -2.62
N LEU A 350 13.87 -14.37 -1.61
CA LEU A 350 13.01 -14.07 -0.46
C LEU A 350 13.83 -14.07 0.82
N ILE A 351 13.87 -12.92 1.50
CA ILE A 351 14.75 -12.68 2.64
C ILE A 351 13.88 -12.37 3.87
N LEU A 352 13.84 -13.30 4.83
CA LEU A 352 12.99 -13.27 6.03
C LEU A 352 13.79 -13.47 7.33
N TYR A 353 15.12 -13.36 7.28
CA TYR A 353 15.97 -13.60 8.44
C TYR A 353 15.81 -12.54 9.53
N ARG A 354 16.12 -12.88 10.79
CA ARG A 354 15.95 -12.00 11.96
C ARG A 354 14.51 -11.47 12.08
N ASN A 355 13.57 -12.41 12.18
CA ASN A 355 12.16 -12.17 12.49
C ASN A 355 11.73 -13.05 13.67
N ASN A 356 10.42 -13.11 13.96
CA ASN A 356 9.85 -13.87 15.08
C ASN A 356 9.07 -15.11 14.64
N LEU A 357 9.34 -15.64 13.43
CA LEU A 357 8.59 -16.76 12.87
C LEU A 357 8.78 -18.03 13.71
N LYS A 358 7.68 -18.61 14.20
CA LYS A 358 7.67 -19.88 14.93
C LYS A 358 7.32 -21.08 14.05
N MET A 359 6.50 -20.84 13.04
CA MET A 359 5.96 -21.84 12.12
C MET A 359 5.80 -21.22 10.73
N LEU A 360 5.71 -22.08 9.71
CA LEU A 360 5.42 -21.71 8.33
C LEU A 360 4.11 -22.35 7.91
N PRO A 361 3.14 -21.59 7.36
CA PRO A 361 1.89 -22.15 6.90
C PRO A 361 2.06 -23.17 5.78
N SER A 362 1.05 -24.05 5.64
CA SER A 362 0.98 -24.99 4.52
C SER A 362 0.94 -24.23 3.19
N GLY A 363 1.75 -24.65 2.23
CA GLY A 363 1.76 -24.07 0.88
C GLY A 363 2.21 -22.61 0.77
N VAL A 364 2.80 -22.02 1.81
CA VAL A 364 3.18 -20.59 1.83
C VAL A 364 4.15 -20.20 0.70
N PHE A 365 4.94 -21.15 0.19
CA PHE A 365 5.88 -20.93 -0.92
C PHE A 365 5.39 -21.52 -2.25
N ASN A 366 4.12 -21.90 -2.35
CA ASN A 366 3.54 -22.35 -3.60
C ASN A 366 3.67 -21.25 -4.67
N GLU A 367 3.81 -21.67 -5.93
CA GLU A 367 4.02 -20.81 -7.10
C GLU A 367 5.36 -20.07 -7.20
N LEU A 368 6.21 -20.07 -6.16
CA LEU A 368 7.54 -19.45 -6.18
C LEU A 368 8.56 -20.27 -7.00
N ASN A 369 8.17 -20.67 -8.21
CA ASN A 369 8.89 -21.62 -9.08
C ASN A 369 10.24 -21.08 -9.59
N SER A 370 10.46 -19.77 -9.47
CA SER A 370 11.72 -19.09 -9.86
C SER A 370 12.67 -18.87 -8.69
N LEU A 371 12.27 -19.23 -7.47
CA LEU A 371 13.02 -18.91 -6.26
C LEU A 371 14.36 -19.64 -6.23
N GLN A 372 15.44 -18.87 -6.06
CA GLN A 372 16.82 -19.35 -5.99
C GLN A 372 17.41 -19.21 -4.59
N LEU A 373 16.95 -18.22 -3.82
CA LEU A 373 17.46 -17.90 -2.49
C LEU A 373 16.30 -17.71 -1.52
N LEU A 374 16.33 -18.47 -0.43
CA LEU A 374 15.38 -18.38 0.69
C LEU A 374 16.14 -18.31 2.02
N LEU A 375 16.05 -17.15 2.69
CA LEU A 375 16.72 -16.92 3.98
C LEU A 375 15.70 -16.83 5.12
N LEU A 376 15.69 -17.84 5.98
CA LEU A 376 14.82 -17.98 7.15
C LEU A 376 15.62 -18.04 8.46
N ASN A 377 16.92 -17.72 8.42
CA ASN A 377 17.80 -17.83 9.57
C ASN A 377 17.49 -16.82 10.69
N ALA A 378 17.98 -17.10 11.90
CA ALA A 378 17.75 -16.26 13.07
C ALA A 378 16.25 -15.97 13.28
N ASN A 379 15.43 -17.02 13.21
CA ASN A 379 14.01 -17.00 13.54
C ASN A 379 13.78 -17.93 14.75
N LYS A 380 12.53 -18.29 15.02
CA LYS A 380 12.13 -19.17 16.13
C LYS A 380 11.45 -20.44 15.63
N ILE A 381 11.77 -20.87 14.40
CA ILE A 381 11.08 -21.98 13.74
C ILE A 381 11.33 -23.28 14.48
N VAL A 382 10.26 -23.93 14.95
CA VAL A 382 10.33 -25.15 15.77
C VAL A 382 10.26 -26.42 14.91
N CYS A 383 9.53 -26.34 13.80
CA CYS A 383 9.27 -27.46 12.90
C CYS A 383 9.04 -26.97 11.47
N ILE A 384 9.20 -27.88 10.50
CA ILE A 384 8.96 -27.66 9.07
C ILE A 384 8.18 -28.85 8.55
N ARG A 385 7.16 -28.59 7.72
CA ARG A 385 6.34 -29.64 7.12
C ARG A 385 7.07 -30.26 5.93
N VAL A 386 6.74 -31.50 5.62
CA VAL A 386 7.40 -32.26 4.54
C VAL A 386 7.19 -31.61 3.17
N ASP A 387 6.07 -30.90 3.00
CA ASP A 387 5.63 -30.26 1.77
C ASP A 387 5.95 -28.76 1.69
N THR A 388 6.53 -28.16 2.74
CA THR A 388 6.80 -26.71 2.80
C THR A 388 7.58 -26.19 1.59
N PHE A 389 8.52 -26.98 1.05
CA PHE A 389 9.37 -26.58 -0.08
C PHE A 389 8.96 -27.21 -1.42
N ARG A 390 7.73 -27.71 -1.53
CA ARG A 390 7.21 -28.30 -2.76
C ARG A 390 7.29 -27.28 -3.91
N GLY A 391 7.77 -27.72 -5.07
CA GLY A 391 7.85 -26.90 -6.28
C GLY A 391 9.05 -25.94 -6.36
N LEU A 392 9.85 -25.81 -5.29
CA LEU A 392 11.04 -24.95 -5.28
C LEU A 392 12.26 -25.63 -5.95
N GLU A 393 12.09 -26.10 -7.19
CA GLU A 393 13.09 -26.92 -7.87
C GLU A 393 14.38 -26.14 -8.19
N LYS A 394 14.27 -24.84 -8.42
CA LYS A 394 15.39 -23.93 -8.75
C LYS A 394 16.13 -23.37 -7.52
N LEU A 395 15.71 -23.73 -6.31
CA LEU A 395 16.30 -23.19 -5.09
C LEU A 395 17.76 -23.66 -4.96
N SER A 396 18.68 -22.70 -4.94
CA SER A 396 20.12 -22.94 -4.82
C SER A 396 20.62 -22.76 -3.38
N LEU A 397 20.04 -21.82 -2.64
CA LEU A 397 20.40 -21.54 -1.26
C LEU A 397 19.19 -21.50 -0.35
N LEU A 398 19.20 -22.36 0.68
CA LEU A 398 18.24 -22.35 1.77
C LEU A 398 18.99 -22.17 3.11
N SER A 399 18.61 -21.15 3.87
CA SER A 399 19.17 -20.90 5.19
C SER A 399 18.11 -21.06 6.28
N LEU A 400 18.27 -22.09 7.11
CA LEU A 400 17.49 -22.34 8.34
C LEU A 400 18.38 -22.20 9.59
N TYR A 401 19.56 -21.60 9.44
CA TYR A 401 20.53 -21.38 10.50
C TYR A 401 19.94 -20.63 11.70
N ASP A 402 20.33 -20.97 12.92
CA ASP A 402 19.88 -20.28 14.14
C ASP A 402 18.34 -20.25 14.26
N ASN A 403 17.76 -21.45 14.36
CA ASN A 403 16.33 -21.68 14.61
C ASN A 403 16.18 -22.70 15.76
N GLN A 404 14.97 -23.22 15.98
CA GLN A 404 14.64 -24.14 17.08
C GLN A 404 14.32 -25.56 16.59
N LEU A 405 14.84 -25.94 15.42
CA LEU A 405 14.58 -27.25 14.82
C LEU A 405 15.24 -28.37 15.62
N LYS A 406 14.43 -29.28 16.15
CA LYS A 406 14.92 -30.50 16.82
C LYS A 406 15.02 -31.69 15.88
N THR A 407 14.20 -31.75 14.84
CA THR A 407 14.17 -32.82 13.85
C THR A 407 13.64 -32.30 12.52
N LEU A 408 13.80 -33.09 11.45
CA LEU A 408 13.25 -32.83 10.13
C LEU A 408 12.70 -34.14 9.56
N ILE A 409 11.55 -34.06 8.91
CA ILE A 409 10.85 -35.21 8.34
C ILE A 409 11.57 -35.65 7.06
N ASN A 410 11.72 -36.96 6.86
CA ASN A 410 12.31 -37.49 5.63
C ASN A 410 11.47 -37.05 4.41
N GLY A 411 12.14 -36.60 3.37
CA GLY A 411 11.48 -36.06 2.16
C GLY A 411 11.30 -34.54 2.16
N THR A 412 11.55 -33.83 3.27
CA THR A 412 11.41 -32.35 3.35
C THR A 412 12.20 -31.61 2.25
N PHE A 413 13.36 -32.15 1.84
CA PHE A 413 14.23 -31.54 0.81
C PHE A 413 14.13 -32.24 -0.56
N SER A 414 13.14 -33.12 -0.76
CA SER A 414 13.02 -33.94 -1.98
C SER A 414 12.78 -33.12 -3.25
N SER A 415 12.08 -31.99 -3.14
CA SER A 415 11.82 -31.08 -4.28
C SER A 415 13.02 -30.19 -4.64
N LEU A 416 14.02 -30.05 -3.75
CA LEU A 416 15.13 -29.11 -3.91
C LEU A 416 16.22 -29.67 -4.85
N LYS A 417 15.90 -29.80 -6.14
CA LYS A 417 16.76 -30.44 -7.14
C LYS A 417 18.04 -29.66 -7.44
N SER A 418 18.02 -28.32 -7.34
CA SER A 418 19.16 -27.44 -7.64
C SER A 418 19.93 -26.96 -6.41
N ILE A 419 19.70 -27.53 -5.22
CA ILE A 419 20.29 -27.01 -3.97
C ILE A 419 21.81 -27.16 -3.96
N GLN A 420 22.51 -26.07 -3.66
CA GLN A 420 23.96 -26.00 -3.53
C GLN A 420 24.39 -25.73 -2.10
N THR A 421 23.62 -24.92 -1.38
CA THR A 421 23.93 -24.46 -0.02
C THR A 421 22.72 -24.64 0.90
N LEU A 422 22.91 -25.33 2.02
CA LEU A 422 21.85 -25.64 2.99
C LEU A 422 22.32 -25.38 4.42
N HIS A 423 22.18 -24.14 4.89
CA HIS A 423 22.64 -23.77 6.24
C HIS A 423 21.66 -24.28 7.31
N LEU A 424 22.04 -25.27 8.10
CA LEU A 424 21.22 -25.80 9.20
C LEU A 424 21.88 -25.67 10.59
N ALA A 425 23.10 -25.15 10.68
CA ALA A 425 23.79 -25.02 11.95
C ALA A 425 23.04 -24.12 12.95
N ARG A 426 23.40 -24.20 14.24
CA ARG A 426 22.67 -23.55 15.35
C ARG A 426 21.19 -23.92 15.42
N ASN A 427 20.89 -25.20 15.23
CA ASN A 427 19.60 -25.79 15.56
C ASN A 427 19.79 -26.90 16.60
N PRO A 428 18.86 -27.09 17.55
CA PRO A 428 18.95 -28.09 18.60
C PRO A 428 18.65 -29.52 18.11
N PHE A 429 19.30 -29.98 17.04
CA PHE A 429 19.01 -31.26 16.41
C PHE A 429 19.23 -32.46 17.36
N LEU A 430 18.22 -33.31 17.44
CA LEU A 430 18.25 -34.60 18.09
C LEU A 430 18.65 -35.68 17.07
N CYS A 431 19.90 -36.11 17.14
CA CYS A 431 20.49 -37.09 16.22
C CYS A 431 20.15 -38.53 16.61
N ASP A 432 18.87 -38.87 16.53
CA ASP A 432 18.34 -40.22 16.72
C ASP A 432 18.07 -40.91 15.36
N CYS A 433 17.42 -42.07 15.38
CA CYS A 433 17.12 -42.82 14.15
C CYS A 433 16.24 -42.04 13.14
N HIS A 434 15.45 -41.06 13.57
CA HIS A 434 14.57 -40.29 12.70
C HIS A 434 15.33 -39.26 11.89
N LEU A 435 16.40 -38.67 12.44
CA LEU A 435 17.24 -37.71 11.72
C LEU A 435 18.36 -38.39 10.90
N ARG A 436 18.44 -39.73 10.93
CA ARG A 436 19.43 -40.53 10.18
C ARG A 436 19.45 -40.20 8.69
N TRP A 437 18.27 -40.03 8.08
CA TRP A 437 18.17 -39.75 6.64
C TRP A 437 18.90 -38.46 6.26
N LEU A 438 18.87 -37.44 7.12
CA LEU A 438 19.50 -36.16 6.86
C LEU A 438 21.03 -36.33 6.79
N ASN A 439 21.60 -37.13 7.69
CA ASN A 439 23.03 -37.44 7.67
C ASN A 439 23.44 -38.22 6.41
N VAL A 440 22.60 -39.13 5.93
CA VAL A 440 22.82 -39.85 4.65
C VAL A 440 22.73 -38.86 3.48
N TYR A 441 21.69 -38.04 3.45
CA TYR A 441 21.45 -37.03 2.43
C TYR A 441 22.61 -36.04 2.30
N LEU A 442 23.10 -35.50 3.43
CA LEU A 442 24.20 -34.53 3.46
C LEU A 442 25.56 -35.13 3.10
N ARG A 443 25.75 -36.45 3.20
CA ARG A 443 26.97 -37.12 2.70
C ARG A 443 26.92 -37.39 1.21
N LYS A 444 25.75 -37.79 0.72
CA LYS A 444 25.55 -38.10 -0.70
C LYS A 444 25.65 -36.84 -1.56
N ASN A 445 25.19 -35.71 -1.04
CA ASN A 445 25.20 -34.44 -1.76
C ASN A 445 26.33 -33.54 -1.23
N LYS A 446 27.18 -33.01 -2.12
CA LYS A 446 28.27 -32.07 -1.78
C LYS A 446 27.73 -30.66 -1.46
N ILE A 447 26.89 -30.56 -0.43
CA ILE A 447 26.20 -29.32 -0.04
C ILE A 447 26.97 -28.68 1.13
N GLU A 448 27.20 -27.36 1.07
CA GLU A 448 27.72 -26.61 2.22
C GLU A 448 26.63 -26.46 3.28
N THR A 449 26.94 -26.80 4.53
CA THR A 449 25.94 -26.91 5.60
C THR A 449 26.17 -25.98 6.79
N SER A 450 27.20 -25.14 6.72
CA SER A 450 27.71 -24.32 7.83
C SER A 450 28.11 -25.15 9.06
N GLY A 451 28.45 -26.43 8.88
CA GLY A 451 28.92 -27.28 9.96
C GLY A 451 27.86 -27.68 10.98
N VAL A 452 26.73 -28.22 10.50
CA VAL A 452 25.62 -28.75 11.33
C VAL A 452 26.12 -29.72 12.37
N ARG A 453 25.63 -29.60 13.61
CA ARG A 453 26.00 -30.45 14.75
C ARG A 453 24.77 -30.96 15.47
N CYS A 454 24.93 -32.11 16.11
CA CYS A 454 23.93 -32.65 17.03
C CYS A 454 23.93 -31.87 18.33
N ALA A 455 22.74 -31.51 18.84
CA ALA A 455 22.59 -31.02 20.21
C ALA A 455 22.36 -32.17 21.20
N GLY A 456 21.68 -33.22 20.76
CA GLY A 456 21.47 -34.43 21.53
C GLY A 456 21.33 -35.67 20.65
N PRO A 457 21.16 -36.87 21.24
CA PRO A 457 21.30 -37.17 22.68
C PRO A 457 22.73 -36.95 23.18
N ARG A 458 22.99 -36.94 24.51
CA ARG A 458 24.30 -36.59 25.11
C ARG A 458 25.51 -37.26 24.43
N ARG A 459 25.39 -38.52 24.02
CA ARG A 459 26.44 -39.29 23.32
C ARG A 459 26.82 -38.74 21.94
N MET A 460 25.89 -38.02 21.30
CA MET A 460 26.03 -37.44 19.97
C MET A 460 26.29 -35.92 20.02
N ALA A 461 26.11 -35.28 21.18
CA ALA A 461 26.21 -33.82 21.32
C ALA A 461 27.52 -33.27 20.76
N LYS A 462 27.46 -32.12 20.08
CA LYS A 462 28.55 -31.40 19.39
C LYS A 462 29.15 -32.12 18.18
N GLN A 463 28.79 -33.38 17.91
CA GLN A 463 29.32 -34.12 16.75
C GLN A 463 28.72 -33.55 15.45
N LYS A 464 29.57 -33.43 14.41
CA LYS A 464 29.22 -32.82 13.13
C LYS A 464 28.53 -33.83 12.21
N PHE A 465 27.49 -33.40 11.50
CA PHE A 465 26.87 -34.18 10.43
C PHE A 465 27.87 -34.44 9.30
N GLY A 466 27.65 -35.50 8.53
CA GLY A 466 28.52 -35.86 7.41
C GLY A 466 29.74 -36.70 7.79
N ILE A 467 30.19 -36.63 9.06
CA ILE A 467 31.29 -37.47 9.58
C ILE A 467 30.73 -38.72 10.27
N LEU A 468 29.52 -38.64 10.82
CA LEU A 468 28.94 -39.68 11.66
C LEU A 468 28.48 -40.89 10.86
N LYS A 469 28.86 -42.10 11.29
CA LYS A 469 28.34 -43.36 10.74
C LYS A 469 26.85 -43.55 11.02
N ASP A 470 26.10 -44.09 10.07
CA ASP A 470 24.64 -44.20 10.14
C ASP A 470 24.15 -45.09 11.28
N GLN A 471 24.95 -46.09 11.69
CA GLN A 471 24.58 -47.00 12.79
C GLN A 471 24.53 -46.30 14.17
N ARG A 472 25.06 -45.06 14.28
CA ARG A 472 25.01 -44.27 15.53
C ARG A 472 23.66 -43.60 15.77
N PHE A 473 22.86 -43.39 14.72
CA PHE A 473 21.53 -42.81 14.82
C PHE A 473 20.53 -43.89 15.26
N ARG A 474 20.33 -44.04 16.57
CA ARG A 474 19.47 -45.07 17.18
C ARG A 474 18.37 -44.45 18.03
N CYS A 475 17.23 -45.13 18.12
CA CYS A 475 16.11 -44.76 18.99
C CYS A 475 15.97 -45.78 20.13
N GLN A 476 15.73 -45.31 21.36
CA GLN A 476 15.63 -46.18 22.55
C GLN A 476 14.21 -46.63 22.90
N ASN A 477 13.15 -45.99 22.37
CA ASN A 477 11.77 -46.44 22.57
C ASN A 477 10.78 -45.75 21.60
N ARG A 478 9.90 -46.53 20.97
CA ARG A 478 8.89 -46.03 20.00
C ARG A 478 7.85 -45.12 20.67
N MET A 479 7.50 -45.37 21.95
CA MET A 479 6.53 -44.57 22.71
C MET A 479 7.05 -43.19 23.16
N LYS A 480 8.34 -43.04 23.50
CA LYS A 480 8.92 -41.72 23.84
C LYS A 480 8.91 -40.74 22.67
N TYR A 481 8.97 -41.26 21.44
CA TYR A 481 8.91 -40.46 20.22
C TYR A 481 7.50 -39.93 19.92
N LEU A 482 6.43 -40.66 20.22
CA LEU A 482 5.05 -40.17 20.09
C LEU A 482 4.78 -38.98 21.03
N GLN A 483 5.34 -38.99 22.24
CA GLN A 483 5.31 -37.82 23.13
C GLN A 483 6.13 -36.64 22.58
N THR A 484 7.31 -36.88 21.98
CA THR A 484 8.11 -35.81 21.37
C THR A 484 7.48 -35.23 20.10
N LEU A 485 6.82 -36.05 19.27
CA LEU A 485 6.04 -35.62 18.10
C LEU A 485 4.79 -34.82 18.50
N ASN A 486 4.07 -35.24 19.55
CA ASN A 486 2.93 -34.49 20.08
C ASN A 486 3.35 -33.11 20.60
N THR A 487 4.60 -32.94 21.04
CA THR A 487 5.15 -31.62 21.44
C THR A 487 5.79 -30.81 20.30
N VAL A 488 5.93 -31.39 19.09
CA VAL A 488 6.53 -30.75 17.89
C VAL A 488 5.48 -30.71 16.76
N GLN A 489 4.19 -30.63 17.11
CA GLN A 489 3.11 -30.46 16.13
C GLN A 489 3.30 -29.13 15.40
N CYS A 490 3.94 -29.20 14.22
CA CYS A 490 3.56 -28.35 13.12
C CYS A 490 2.13 -28.76 12.80
N GLU A 491 1.13 -28.07 13.37
CA GLU A 491 -0.31 -28.33 13.24
C GLU A 491 -0.58 -29.22 12.02
N ILE A 492 -0.67 -30.52 12.30
CA ILE A 492 -1.22 -31.46 11.36
C ILE A 492 -2.70 -31.13 11.47
N GLU A 493 -3.23 -30.36 10.52
CA GLU A 493 -4.68 -30.20 10.32
C GLU A 493 -5.23 -31.60 10.17
N CYS A 494 -5.61 -32.20 11.31
CA CYS A 494 -6.08 -33.55 11.37
C CYS A 494 -7.60 -33.48 11.48
N PRO A 495 -8.35 -34.16 10.61
CA PRO A 495 -9.80 -34.15 10.68
C PRO A 495 -10.29 -34.51 12.08
N LYS A 496 -11.34 -33.82 12.54
CA LYS A 496 -11.87 -34.03 13.89
C LYS A 496 -12.21 -35.51 14.12
N GLY A 497 -11.62 -36.10 15.17
CA GLY A 497 -11.80 -37.50 15.54
C GLY A 497 -10.82 -38.47 14.87
N CYS A 498 -10.08 -38.04 13.84
CA CYS A 498 -9.06 -38.85 13.19
C CYS A 498 -7.70 -38.75 13.90
N THR A 499 -6.87 -39.76 13.70
CA THR A 499 -5.48 -39.79 14.15
C THR A 499 -4.56 -39.64 12.94
N CYS A 500 -3.75 -38.59 12.91
CA CYS A 500 -2.83 -38.35 11.80
C CYS A 500 -1.40 -38.71 12.20
N ASP A 501 -0.80 -39.67 11.50
CA ASP A 501 0.60 -40.07 11.65
C ASP A 501 1.35 -39.80 10.33
N ARG A 502 2.16 -38.74 10.31
CA ARG A 502 2.94 -38.29 9.14
C ARG A 502 2.04 -37.98 7.94
N THR A 503 1.91 -38.90 6.99
CA THR A 503 1.10 -38.78 5.77
C THR A 503 -0.07 -39.77 5.78
N THR A 504 -0.32 -40.42 6.91
CA THR A 504 -1.42 -41.37 7.08
C THR A 504 -2.49 -40.75 7.98
N VAL A 505 -3.73 -40.73 7.50
CA VAL A 505 -4.89 -40.23 8.27
C VAL A 505 -5.76 -41.41 8.63
N ILE A 506 -5.87 -41.72 9.92
CA ILE A 506 -6.60 -42.89 10.41
C ILE A 506 -7.88 -42.42 11.09
N CYS A 507 -9.02 -42.65 10.45
CA CYS A 507 -10.34 -42.25 10.94
C CYS A 507 -11.19 -43.43 11.46
N ARG A 508 -10.55 -44.42 12.11
CA ARG A 508 -11.23 -45.66 12.53
C ARG A 508 -12.29 -45.40 13.60
N GLY A 509 -13.45 -46.04 13.45
CA GLY A 509 -14.53 -46.03 14.44
C GLY A 509 -15.47 -44.83 14.38
N LEU A 510 -15.31 -43.93 13.40
CA LEU A 510 -16.07 -42.69 13.31
C LEU A 510 -17.39 -42.77 12.53
N GLN A 511 -17.78 -43.94 12.01
CA GLN A 511 -18.99 -44.13 11.17
C GLN A 511 -19.18 -43.02 10.11
N LEU A 512 -18.07 -42.58 9.49
CA LEU A 512 -18.09 -41.50 8.52
C LEU A 512 -18.91 -41.91 7.29
N GLN A 513 -19.91 -41.10 6.93
CA GLN A 513 -20.70 -41.30 5.70
C GLN A 513 -19.96 -40.82 4.45
N GLU A 514 -19.00 -39.92 4.63
CA GLU A 514 -18.15 -39.37 3.59
C GLU A 514 -16.73 -39.11 4.09
N ILE A 515 -15.79 -39.00 3.16
CA ILE A 515 -14.40 -38.70 3.43
C ILE A 515 -14.30 -37.24 3.93
N PRO A 516 -13.67 -36.94 5.09
CA PRO A 516 -13.61 -35.58 5.63
C PRO A 516 -12.98 -34.57 4.66
N ASN A 517 -13.62 -33.41 4.48
CA ASN A 517 -13.18 -32.37 3.54
C ASN A 517 -11.88 -31.65 3.98
N ASP A 518 -11.46 -31.86 5.22
CA ASP A 518 -10.28 -31.28 5.87
C ASP A 518 -9.10 -32.27 5.95
N ILE A 519 -9.06 -33.29 5.08
CA ILE A 519 -7.90 -34.18 4.99
C ILE A 519 -6.67 -33.41 4.51
N PRO A 520 -5.54 -33.50 5.23
CA PRO A 520 -4.32 -32.83 4.82
C PRO A 520 -3.89 -33.26 3.41
N THR A 521 -3.55 -32.30 2.56
CA THR A 521 -3.23 -32.53 1.14
C THR A 521 -1.98 -33.39 0.89
N PHE A 522 -1.16 -33.61 1.92
CA PHE A 522 0.01 -34.50 1.91
C PHE A 522 -0.32 -35.93 2.36
N THR A 523 -1.60 -36.26 2.55
CA THR A 523 -2.03 -37.61 2.94
C THR A 523 -1.79 -38.59 1.79
N THR A 524 -0.91 -39.57 2.01
CA THR A 524 -0.61 -40.65 1.06
C THR A 524 -1.40 -41.91 1.34
N THR A 525 -2.04 -41.99 2.52
CA THR A 525 -2.72 -43.20 2.97
C THR A 525 -3.90 -42.80 3.86
N LEU A 526 -5.10 -43.26 3.51
CA LEU A 526 -6.33 -43.08 4.29
C LEU A 526 -6.75 -44.42 4.92
#